data_AF-A0A6J4VVU6-F1
#
_entry.id   AF-A0A6J4VVU6-F1
#
_cell.length_a   1.000
_cell.length_b   1.000
_cell.length_c   1.000
_cell.angle_alpha   90.00
_cell.angle_beta   90.00
_cell.angle_gamma   90.00
#
_symmetry.space_group_name_H-M   'P 1'
#
loop_
_entity.id
_entity.type
_entity.pdbx_description
1 polymer ?
#
loop_
_entity_poly.entity_id
_entity_poly.type
_entity_poly.pdbx_seq_one_letter_code
_entity_poly.pdbx_strand_id
1 'polypeptide(L)'
;MNAGWPQAAVDFGPEMQLAYETRQRFNRPVFIIKHAVGGTRLTPTSGNTWNPDVRGSYYDALISEINSGLAAIRAAGYISVVRGFLWGQGETDAQFAATQASYEAPLTKLFNGVRTTVGDPALPIVDMLIRTETYTTGVPAINNAKAAVSTSLGTRLIKTEAMEDKGDDLHLSGRAQLAFGRHTFERALDLSYNMPAGLPPRFFELDFTRQDAYTTSALHTVSSVQDRSGNARHFTQATAADRPLFFDGAYNSFGALRGTLNKSLVGALNPVAAGGAVTLYMVITNVVTDAGNPRIYFSGGNTSSFMFIYRNGSKLLSFGNSTTSVFTASQALSIGDTHIIVVGYGGAAGSYMLINGVQVASSSTAIAFNTGVAMQIFNSPNASNGANTRNAAADVGMLGGFASQLTLANAQILTGFLAHRTRLQSLLPADHPYALNPPV
;
A
#
# COMPACT_ATOMS: atom_id res chain seq x y z
N MET A 1 -38.38 -25.25 -1.42
CA MET A 1 -38.18 -26.68 -1.75
C MET A 1 -37.75 -26.78 -3.20
N ASN A 2 -36.86 -27.74 -3.48
CA ASN A 2 -36.03 -27.93 -4.66
C ASN A 2 -36.72 -27.84 -6.03
N ALA A 3 -35.96 -27.33 -7.00
CA ALA A 3 -35.71 -28.07 -8.24
C ALA A 3 -34.26 -27.80 -8.67
N GLY A 4 -33.44 -28.86 -8.67
CA GLY A 4 -32.01 -28.79 -8.91
C GLY A 4 -31.65 -28.25 -10.29
N TRP A 5 -30.63 -27.41 -10.30
CA TRP A 5 -29.81 -27.14 -11.47
C TRP A 5 -28.40 -27.56 -11.08
N PRO A 6 -27.68 -28.36 -11.90
CA PRO A 6 -26.24 -28.38 -11.78
C PRO A 6 -25.81 -26.96 -12.12
N GLN A 7 -25.35 -26.22 -11.11
CA GLN A 7 -24.77 -24.90 -11.33
C GLN A 7 -23.45 -25.17 -12.04
N ALA A 8 -23.49 -25.29 -13.37
CA ALA A 8 -22.30 -25.12 -14.18
C ALA A 8 -21.67 -23.82 -13.67
N ALA A 9 -20.44 -23.90 -13.17
CA ALA A 9 -19.72 -22.72 -12.70
C ALA A 9 -19.80 -21.69 -13.82
N VAL A 10 -20.48 -20.57 -13.56
CA VAL A 10 -20.50 -19.47 -14.51
C VAL A 10 -19.08 -18.92 -14.49
N ASP A 11 -18.31 -19.20 -15.54
CA ASP A 11 -16.95 -18.67 -15.66
C ASP A 11 -17.06 -17.14 -15.85
N PHE A 12 -16.78 -16.38 -14.79
CA PHE A 12 -16.62 -14.93 -14.80
C PHE A 12 -15.18 -14.56 -14.49
N GLY A 13 -14.73 -13.38 -14.96
CA GLY A 13 -13.37 -12.91 -14.69
C GLY A 13 -13.31 -11.96 -13.48
N PRO A 14 -12.12 -11.38 -13.21
CA PRO A 14 -11.92 -10.51 -12.05
C PRO A 14 -12.71 -9.19 -12.14
N GLU A 15 -13.28 -8.86 -13.30
CA GLU A 15 -14.00 -7.61 -13.54
C GLU A 15 -15.19 -7.40 -12.60
N MET A 16 -15.88 -8.46 -12.18
CA MET A 16 -17.08 -8.33 -11.34
C MET A 16 -16.71 -7.81 -9.95
N GLN A 17 -15.72 -8.43 -9.30
CA GLN A 17 -15.26 -7.96 -7.99
C GLN A 17 -14.58 -6.59 -8.09
N LEU A 18 -13.79 -6.35 -9.15
CA LEU A 18 -13.18 -5.04 -9.39
C LEU A 18 -14.24 -3.93 -9.47
N ALA A 19 -15.31 -4.15 -10.24
CA ALA A 19 -16.41 -3.20 -10.37
C ALA A 19 -17.14 -2.99 -9.03
N TYR A 20 -17.36 -4.07 -8.27
CA TYR A 20 -17.96 -4.00 -6.94
C TYR A 20 -17.13 -3.13 -5.99
N GLU A 21 -15.84 -3.42 -5.81
CA GLU A 21 -14.95 -2.66 -4.91
C GLU A 21 -14.86 -1.19 -5.32
N THR A 22 -14.77 -0.92 -6.63
CA THR A 22 -14.70 0.44 -7.17
C THR A 22 -15.98 1.22 -6.85
N ARG A 23 -17.15 0.60 -7.04
CA ARG A 23 -18.44 1.22 -6.73
C ARG A 23 -18.59 1.48 -5.24
N GLN A 24 -18.21 0.52 -4.39
CA GLN A 24 -18.25 0.67 -2.94
C GLN A 24 -17.34 1.83 -2.47
N ARG A 25 -16.15 1.97 -3.07
CA ARG A 25 -15.20 3.00 -2.66
C ARG A 25 -15.60 4.40 -3.09
N PHE A 26 -16.02 4.57 -4.34
CA PHE A 26 -16.19 5.89 -4.95
C PHE A 26 -17.65 6.33 -5.05
N ASN A 27 -18.60 5.43 -4.83
CA ASN A 27 -20.04 5.68 -4.97
C ASN A 27 -20.40 6.38 -6.31
N ARG A 28 -19.80 5.92 -7.40
CA ARG A 28 -19.99 6.46 -8.76
C ARG A 28 -20.29 5.32 -9.74
N PRO A 29 -20.91 5.62 -10.90
CA PRO A 29 -21.01 4.67 -12.01
C PRO A 29 -19.63 4.14 -12.39
N VAL A 30 -19.52 2.83 -12.57
CA VAL A 30 -18.30 2.14 -13.00
C VAL A 30 -18.59 1.48 -14.33
N PHE A 31 -17.71 1.69 -15.30
CA PHE A 31 -17.78 1.07 -16.62
C PHE A 31 -16.55 0.19 -16.80
N ILE A 32 -16.75 -1.03 -17.31
CA ILE A 32 -15.68 -1.95 -17.66
C ILE A 32 -15.72 -2.13 -19.18
N ILE A 33 -14.60 -1.85 -19.84
CA ILE A 33 -14.36 -2.21 -21.23
C ILE A 33 -13.57 -3.52 -21.20
N LYS A 34 -14.18 -4.63 -21.62
CA LYS A 34 -13.59 -5.96 -21.55
C LYS A 34 -13.19 -6.43 -22.95
N HIS A 35 -11.89 -6.68 -23.13
CA HIS A 35 -11.36 -7.33 -24.33
C HIS A 35 -10.32 -8.37 -23.91
N ALA A 36 -10.68 -9.64 -24.02
CA ALA A 36 -9.81 -10.76 -23.67
C ALA A 36 -10.09 -11.93 -24.61
N VAL A 37 -9.03 -12.64 -25.02
CA VAL A 37 -9.11 -13.75 -25.97
C VAL A 37 -8.24 -14.90 -25.47
N GLY A 38 -8.83 -16.08 -25.27
CA GLY A 38 -8.13 -17.25 -24.71
C GLY A 38 -7.08 -17.84 -25.67
N GLY A 39 -6.02 -18.42 -25.10
CA GLY A 39 -4.98 -19.14 -25.87
C GLY A 39 -4.12 -18.24 -26.77
N THR A 40 -4.02 -16.95 -26.47
CA THR A 40 -3.34 -15.96 -27.31
C THR A 40 -1.95 -15.61 -26.79
N ARG A 41 -1.09 -15.14 -27.70
CA ARG A 41 0.31 -14.79 -27.41
C ARG A 41 0.56 -13.30 -27.55
N LEU A 42 1.42 -12.77 -26.69
CA LEU A 42 1.96 -11.43 -26.83
C LEU A 42 3.12 -11.40 -27.83
N THR A 43 3.93 -12.45 -27.88
CA THR A 43 5.07 -12.52 -28.80
C THR A 43 4.64 -13.14 -30.14
N PRO A 44 4.94 -12.51 -31.28
CA PRO A 44 4.58 -13.02 -32.59
C PRO A 44 5.44 -14.24 -32.95
N THR A 45 4.81 -15.39 -33.14
CA THR A 45 5.46 -16.62 -33.63
C THR A 45 4.65 -17.34 -34.69
N SER A 46 3.31 -17.29 -34.58
CA SER A 46 2.33 -17.73 -35.58
C SER A 46 0.93 -17.29 -35.12
N GLY A 47 0.03 -17.01 -36.07
CA GLY A 47 -1.32 -16.53 -35.78
C GLY A 47 -1.37 -15.07 -35.30
N ASN A 48 -2.55 -14.65 -34.83
CA ASN A 48 -2.77 -13.31 -34.34
C ASN A 48 -2.12 -13.10 -32.94
N THR A 49 -1.74 -11.87 -32.61
CA THR A 49 -0.90 -11.54 -31.44
C THR A 49 -1.35 -10.25 -30.75
N TRP A 50 -0.91 -10.03 -29.51
CA TRP A 50 -1.06 -8.75 -28.80
C TRP A 50 0.11 -7.78 -29.03
N ASN A 51 1.08 -8.10 -29.89
CA ASN A 51 2.21 -7.21 -30.15
C ASN A 51 1.75 -5.92 -30.88
N PRO A 52 1.99 -4.72 -30.31
CA PRO A 52 1.65 -3.46 -30.95
C PRO A 52 2.36 -3.17 -32.28
N ASP A 53 3.47 -3.85 -32.58
CA ASP A 53 4.19 -3.69 -33.85
C ASP A 53 3.50 -4.43 -35.02
N VAL A 54 2.51 -5.29 -34.73
CA VAL A 54 1.81 -6.08 -35.74
C VAL A 54 0.45 -5.44 -36.05
N ARG A 55 0.18 -5.18 -37.34
CA ARG A 55 -1.11 -4.65 -37.80
C ARG A 55 -2.17 -5.75 -37.92
N GLY A 56 -3.43 -5.37 -37.73
CA GLY A 56 -4.56 -6.31 -37.66
C GLY A 56 -4.52 -7.20 -36.41
N SER A 57 -3.76 -6.77 -35.40
CA SER A 57 -3.46 -7.57 -34.21
C SER A 57 -4.62 -7.61 -33.20
N TYR A 58 -4.55 -8.48 -32.20
CA TYR A 58 -5.42 -8.37 -31.01
C TYR A 58 -5.19 -7.05 -30.26
N TYR A 59 -4.00 -6.46 -30.37
CA TYR A 59 -3.74 -5.12 -29.85
C TYR A 59 -4.56 -4.07 -30.60
N ASP A 60 -4.60 -4.10 -31.94
CA ASP A 60 -5.44 -3.17 -32.71
C ASP A 60 -6.92 -3.33 -32.35
N ALA A 61 -7.39 -4.58 -32.15
CA ALA A 61 -8.74 -4.86 -31.70
C ALA A 61 -9.02 -4.29 -30.29
N LEU A 62 -8.07 -4.40 -29.36
CA LEU A 62 -8.16 -3.79 -28.03
C LEU A 62 -8.27 -2.26 -28.10
N ILE A 63 -7.43 -1.61 -28.91
CA ILE A 63 -7.48 -0.15 -29.06
C ILE A 63 -8.81 0.29 -29.68
N SER A 64 -9.33 -0.47 -30.65
CA SER A 64 -10.66 -0.24 -31.21
C SER A 64 -11.77 -0.39 -30.17
N GLU A 65 -11.70 -1.42 -29.32
CA GLU A 65 -12.68 -1.66 -28.25
C GLU A 65 -12.64 -0.54 -27.19
N ILE A 66 -11.45 -0.09 -26.79
CA ILE A 66 -11.28 1.04 -25.87
C ILE A 66 -11.94 2.30 -26.43
N ASN A 67 -11.63 2.65 -27.69
CA ASN A 67 -12.19 3.85 -28.33
C ASN A 67 -13.72 3.76 -28.47
N SER A 68 -14.23 2.60 -28.90
CA SER A 68 -15.66 2.36 -29.07
C SER A 68 -16.41 2.40 -27.74
N GLY A 69 -15.87 1.78 -26.69
CA GLY A 69 -16.43 1.80 -25.36
C GLY A 69 -16.48 3.20 -24.76
N LEU A 70 -15.42 3.99 -24.90
CA LEU A 70 -15.40 5.40 -24.47
C LEU A 70 -16.42 6.26 -25.23
N ALA A 71 -16.57 6.04 -26.54
CA ALA A 71 -17.59 6.71 -27.34
C ALA A 71 -19.00 6.33 -26.89
N ALA A 72 -19.27 5.05 -26.62
CA ALA A 72 -20.57 4.57 -26.13
C ALA A 72 -20.93 5.15 -24.76
N ILE A 73 -19.97 5.21 -23.83
CA ILE A 73 -20.16 5.81 -22.50
C ILE A 73 -20.51 7.30 -22.63
N ARG A 74 -19.80 8.03 -23.51
CA ARG A 74 -20.09 9.44 -23.80
C ARG A 74 -21.47 9.63 -24.43
N ALA A 75 -21.83 8.78 -25.40
CA ALA A 75 -23.14 8.82 -26.06
C ALA A 75 -24.29 8.54 -25.07
N ALA A 76 -24.03 7.75 -24.03
CA ALA A 76 -24.95 7.52 -22.91
C ALA A 76 -25.03 8.69 -21.90
N GLY A 77 -24.35 9.82 -22.17
CA GLY A 77 -24.43 11.04 -21.36
C GLY A 77 -23.45 11.10 -20.18
N TYR A 78 -22.49 10.17 -20.09
CA TYR A 78 -21.50 10.16 -19.01
C TYR A 78 -20.21 10.87 -19.40
N ILE A 79 -19.68 11.66 -18.47
CA ILE A 79 -18.30 12.14 -18.51
C ILE A 79 -17.43 11.10 -17.78
N SER A 80 -16.67 10.31 -18.53
CA SER A 80 -15.83 9.24 -18.00
C SER A 80 -14.34 9.60 -18.04
N VAL A 81 -13.59 9.09 -17.06
CA VAL A 81 -12.13 9.09 -17.02
C VAL A 81 -11.67 7.66 -16.88
N VAL A 82 -10.73 7.21 -17.70
CA VAL A 82 -10.13 5.87 -17.56
C VAL A 82 -9.30 5.85 -16.27
N ARG A 83 -9.58 4.91 -15.37
CA ARG A 83 -8.93 4.84 -14.05
C ARG A 83 -7.92 3.72 -13.89
N GLY A 84 -7.83 2.83 -14.87
CA GLY A 84 -6.77 1.84 -14.91
C GLY A 84 -6.96 0.83 -16.02
N PHE A 85 -5.96 -0.04 -16.16
CA PHE A 85 -5.94 -1.15 -17.10
C PHE A 85 -5.45 -2.41 -16.36
N LEU A 86 -6.24 -3.48 -16.46
CA LEU A 86 -5.87 -4.81 -15.94
C LEU A 86 -5.39 -5.67 -17.09
N TRP A 87 -4.18 -6.21 -16.98
CA TRP A 87 -3.62 -7.18 -17.91
C TRP A 87 -3.48 -8.55 -17.24
N GLY A 88 -3.95 -9.59 -17.93
CA GLY A 88 -3.85 -10.98 -17.48
C GLY A 88 -3.57 -11.88 -18.66
N GLN A 89 -2.29 -12.13 -18.92
CA GLN A 89 -1.82 -12.98 -20.01
C GLN A 89 -0.36 -13.38 -19.75
N GLY A 90 0.05 -14.51 -20.30
CA GLY A 90 1.45 -14.92 -20.43
C GLY A 90 1.62 -16.44 -20.50
N GLU A 91 0.58 -17.18 -20.17
CA GLU A 91 0.53 -18.64 -20.09
C GLU A 91 0.91 -19.27 -21.44
N THR A 92 0.40 -18.74 -22.55
CA THR A 92 0.74 -19.26 -23.88
C THR A 92 2.17 -18.90 -24.31
N ASP A 93 2.70 -17.74 -23.90
CA ASP A 93 4.10 -17.37 -24.14
C ASP A 93 5.08 -18.18 -23.28
N ALA A 94 4.64 -18.70 -22.13
CA ALA A 94 5.44 -19.58 -21.28
C ALA A 94 5.74 -20.94 -21.94
N GLN A 95 5.02 -21.33 -23.00
CA GLN A 95 5.20 -22.63 -23.65
C GLN A 95 6.52 -22.75 -24.45
N PHE A 96 7.06 -21.65 -24.95
CA PHE A 96 8.17 -21.69 -25.92
C PHE A 96 9.34 -20.78 -25.50
N ALA A 97 10.57 -21.30 -25.57
CA ALA A 97 11.77 -20.54 -25.21
C ALA A 97 11.93 -19.23 -26.01
N ALA A 98 11.54 -19.24 -27.30
CA ALA A 98 11.60 -18.05 -28.14
C ALA A 98 10.66 -16.92 -27.69
N THR A 99 9.45 -17.26 -27.23
CA THR A 99 8.48 -16.29 -26.72
C THR A 99 8.85 -15.82 -25.32
N GLN A 100 9.37 -16.71 -24.47
CA GLN A 100 9.89 -16.35 -23.15
C GLN A 100 10.99 -15.28 -23.23
N ALA A 101 11.96 -15.44 -24.14
CA ALA A 101 13.10 -14.52 -24.29
C ALA A 101 12.71 -13.13 -24.82
N SER A 102 11.54 -12.99 -25.45
CA SER A 102 11.13 -11.77 -26.15
C SER A 102 9.91 -11.09 -25.53
N TYR A 103 9.43 -11.52 -24.36
CA TYR A 103 8.16 -11.08 -23.79
C TYR A 103 8.17 -9.62 -23.28
N GLU A 104 9.30 -9.15 -22.74
CA GLU A 104 9.41 -7.84 -22.07
C GLU A 104 9.16 -6.64 -22.99
N ALA A 105 9.78 -6.64 -24.17
CA ALA A 105 9.69 -5.54 -25.12
C ALA A 105 8.25 -5.29 -25.66
N PRO A 106 7.51 -6.29 -26.17
CA PRO A 106 6.14 -6.08 -26.61
C PRO A 106 5.20 -5.73 -25.45
N LEU A 107 5.45 -6.23 -24.22
CA LEU A 107 4.65 -5.84 -23.05
C LEU A 107 4.84 -4.37 -22.70
N THR A 108 6.09 -3.90 -22.71
CA THR A 108 6.43 -2.49 -22.51
C THR A 108 5.72 -1.59 -23.52
N LYS A 109 5.73 -1.99 -24.81
CA LYS A 109 5.03 -1.27 -25.87
C LYS A 109 3.52 -1.28 -25.67
N LEU A 110 2.95 -2.41 -25.28
CA LEU A 110 1.50 -2.54 -25.05
C LEU A 110 1.04 -1.57 -23.96
N PHE A 111 1.73 -1.54 -22.82
CA PHE A 111 1.38 -0.64 -21.70
C PHE A 111 1.51 0.84 -22.07
N ASN A 112 2.60 1.22 -22.74
CA ASN A 112 2.77 2.60 -23.22
C ASN A 112 1.74 2.98 -24.29
N GLY A 113 1.39 2.03 -25.17
CA GLY A 113 0.37 2.22 -26.20
C GLY A 113 -1.03 2.41 -25.61
N VAL A 114 -1.40 1.66 -24.57
CA VAL A 114 -2.66 1.87 -23.84
C VAL A 114 -2.68 3.24 -23.17
N ARG A 115 -1.61 3.63 -22.45
CA ARG A 115 -1.45 4.97 -21.85
C ARG A 115 -1.62 6.09 -22.87
N THR A 116 -0.98 5.94 -24.03
CA THR A 116 -1.07 6.89 -25.14
C THR A 116 -2.50 6.98 -25.68
N THR A 117 -3.16 5.84 -25.88
CA THR A 117 -4.53 5.77 -26.42
C THR A 117 -5.52 6.52 -25.53
N VAL A 118 -5.41 6.37 -24.22
CA VAL A 118 -6.33 7.02 -23.27
C VAL A 118 -5.88 8.43 -22.87
N GLY A 119 -4.71 8.88 -23.33
CA GLY A 119 -4.14 10.19 -23.02
C GLY A 119 -3.67 10.37 -21.58
N ASP A 120 -3.36 9.27 -20.87
CA ASP A 120 -2.89 9.32 -19.48
C ASP A 120 -1.54 8.58 -19.35
N PRO A 121 -0.41 9.30 -19.32
CA PRO A 121 0.92 8.69 -19.17
C PRO A 121 1.13 8.06 -17.78
N ALA A 122 0.33 8.44 -16.78
CA ALA A 122 0.38 7.93 -15.41
C ALA A 122 -0.70 6.87 -15.13
N LEU A 123 -1.42 6.39 -16.17
CA LEU A 123 -2.51 5.45 -16.01
C LEU A 123 -2.08 4.26 -15.12
N PRO A 124 -2.84 3.96 -14.05
CA PRO A 124 -2.65 2.75 -13.27
C PRO A 124 -2.75 1.50 -14.14
N ILE A 125 -1.67 0.72 -14.21
CA ILE A 125 -1.68 -0.58 -14.87
C ILE A 125 -1.39 -1.64 -13.82
N VAL A 126 -2.25 -2.66 -13.77
CA VAL A 126 -2.07 -3.82 -12.92
C VAL A 126 -1.92 -5.05 -13.81
N ASP A 127 -0.82 -5.78 -13.64
CA ASP A 127 -0.51 -6.99 -14.41
C ASP A 127 -0.51 -8.22 -13.51
N MET A 128 -0.96 -9.33 -14.06
CA MET A 128 -0.96 -10.65 -13.44
C MET A 128 0.40 -11.32 -13.63
N LEU A 129 1.04 -11.72 -12.52
CA LEU A 129 2.04 -12.77 -12.58
C LEU A 129 1.30 -14.09 -12.79
N ILE A 130 1.67 -14.80 -13.85
CA ILE A 130 0.97 -16.02 -14.24
C ILE A 130 1.28 -17.14 -13.25
N ARG A 131 0.29 -18.01 -13.05
CA ARG A 131 0.45 -19.34 -12.49
C ARG A 131 -0.14 -20.33 -13.50
N THR A 132 0.61 -21.35 -13.84
CA THR A 132 0.11 -22.49 -14.62
C THR A 132 0.94 -23.69 -14.25
N GLU A 133 0.26 -24.80 -13.98
CA GLU A 133 0.89 -26.09 -13.72
C GLU A 133 1.09 -26.86 -15.03
N THR A 134 0.46 -26.41 -16.13
CA THR A 134 0.68 -26.93 -17.48
C THR A 134 2.02 -26.51 -18.09
N TYR A 135 2.47 -25.25 -17.87
CA TYR A 135 3.64 -24.67 -18.56
C TYR A 135 4.71 -24.14 -17.58
N THR A 136 5.01 -24.93 -16.54
CA THR A 136 5.80 -24.50 -15.38
C THR A 136 7.21 -24.00 -15.70
N THR A 137 7.88 -24.56 -16.73
CA THR A 137 9.28 -24.23 -17.05
C THR A 137 9.46 -22.79 -17.56
N GLY A 138 8.47 -22.23 -18.25
CA GLY A 138 8.52 -20.87 -18.79
C GLY A 138 7.99 -19.80 -17.84
N VAL A 139 7.26 -20.18 -16.79
CA VAL A 139 6.65 -19.25 -15.83
C VAL A 139 7.68 -18.28 -15.23
N PRO A 140 8.86 -18.73 -14.76
CA PRO A 140 9.86 -17.80 -14.22
C PRO A 140 10.32 -16.76 -15.23
N ALA A 141 10.54 -17.15 -16.49
CA ALA A 141 10.99 -16.21 -17.53
C ALA A 141 9.95 -15.13 -17.81
N ILE A 142 8.67 -15.51 -17.95
CA ILE A 142 7.56 -14.57 -18.17
C ILE A 142 7.36 -13.65 -16.96
N ASN A 143 7.34 -14.20 -15.75
CA ASN A 143 7.14 -13.42 -14.53
C ASN A 143 8.32 -12.47 -14.25
N ASN A 144 9.55 -12.84 -14.60
CA ASN A 144 10.71 -11.95 -14.54
C ASN A 144 10.60 -10.79 -15.54
N ALA A 145 10.17 -11.05 -16.78
CA ALA A 145 9.91 -10.00 -17.76
C ALA A 145 8.82 -9.03 -17.28
N LYS A 146 7.72 -9.54 -16.72
CA LYS A 146 6.65 -8.72 -16.10
C LYS A 146 7.16 -7.86 -14.95
N ALA A 147 8.04 -8.41 -14.10
CA ALA A 147 8.69 -7.66 -13.02
C ALA A 147 9.62 -6.55 -13.53
N ALA A 148 10.37 -6.80 -14.60
CA ALA A 148 11.20 -5.79 -15.25
C ALA A 148 10.35 -4.64 -15.81
N VAL A 149 9.27 -4.95 -16.53
CA VAL A 149 8.32 -3.93 -17.03
C VAL A 149 7.67 -3.16 -15.88
N SER A 150 7.25 -3.84 -14.81
CA SER A 150 6.65 -3.20 -13.65
C SER A 150 7.59 -2.22 -12.96
N THR A 151 8.86 -2.59 -12.83
CA THR A 151 9.90 -1.71 -12.29
C THR A 151 10.13 -0.49 -13.19
N SER A 152 10.24 -0.70 -14.51
CA SER A 152 10.54 0.34 -15.49
C SER A 152 9.39 1.35 -15.66
N LEU A 153 8.15 0.86 -15.75
CA LEU A 153 6.96 1.68 -16.06
C LEU A 153 6.14 2.06 -14.83
N GLY A 154 6.58 1.66 -13.63
CA GLY A 154 5.89 1.92 -12.37
C GLY A 154 4.51 1.26 -12.27
N THR A 155 4.29 0.12 -12.93
CA THR A 155 3.02 -0.63 -12.84
C THR A 155 2.96 -1.47 -11.56
N ARG A 156 1.86 -2.20 -11.30
CA ARG A 156 1.77 -3.14 -10.17
C ARG A 156 1.51 -4.56 -10.61
N LEU A 157 2.03 -5.50 -9.83
CA LEU A 157 1.90 -6.94 -10.10
C LEU A 157 1.01 -7.64 -9.09
N ILE A 158 0.14 -8.54 -9.54
CA ILE A 158 -0.60 -9.44 -8.67
C ILE A 158 0.01 -10.83 -8.75
N LYS A 159 0.39 -11.36 -7.59
CA LYS A 159 0.81 -12.75 -7.46
C LYS A 159 -0.42 -13.63 -7.47
N THR A 160 -0.46 -14.60 -8.38
CA THR A 160 -1.56 -15.57 -8.43
C THR A 160 -1.16 -16.94 -7.89
N GLU A 161 0.13 -17.23 -7.68
CA GLU A 161 0.64 -18.57 -7.29
C GLU A 161 -0.15 -19.30 -6.20
N ALA A 162 -0.66 -18.59 -5.19
CA ALA A 162 -1.42 -19.15 -4.07
C ALA A 162 -2.96 -19.16 -4.28
N MET A 163 -3.43 -18.69 -5.43
CA MET A 163 -4.87 -18.62 -5.75
C MET A 163 -5.39 -19.98 -6.21
N GLU A 164 -6.64 -20.28 -5.85
CA GLU A 164 -7.31 -21.56 -6.12
C GLU A 164 -7.47 -21.83 -7.63
N ASP A 165 -7.19 -23.08 -8.01
CA ASP A 165 -7.41 -23.63 -9.35
C ASP A 165 -8.85 -24.11 -9.55
N LYS A 166 -9.37 -24.03 -10.78
CA LYS A 166 -10.70 -24.58 -11.09
C LYS A 166 -10.70 -26.10 -11.30
N GLY A 167 -9.53 -26.74 -11.23
CA GLY A 167 -9.30 -28.17 -11.41
C GLY A 167 -8.77 -28.54 -12.78
N ASP A 168 -8.17 -27.60 -13.51
CA ASP A 168 -7.62 -27.81 -14.86
C ASP A 168 -6.16 -27.35 -15.03
N ASP A 169 -5.48 -27.07 -13.92
CA ASP A 169 -4.04 -26.77 -13.84
C ASP A 169 -3.63 -25.48 -14.57
N LEU A 170 -4.61 -24.67 -14.97
CA LEU A 170 -4.41 -23.49 -15.81
C LEU A 170 -5.26 -22.29 -15.37
N HIS A 171 -6.53 -22.49 -15.05
CA HIS A 171 -7.47 -21.39 -14.83
C HIS A 171 -7.82 -21.22 -13.34
N LEU A 172 -7.97 -19.96 -12.94
CA LEU A 172 -8.45 -19.60 -11.60
C LEU A 172 -9.90 -20.05 -11.40
N SER A 173 -10.22 -20.55 -10.20
CA SER A 173 -11.59 -20.80 -9.76
C SER A 173 -12.40 -19.50 -9.68
N GLY A 174 -13.73 -19.57 -9.65
CA GLY A 174 -14.57 -18.39 -9.43
C GLY A 174 -14.25 -17.64 -8.12
N ARG A 175 -13.87 -18.36 -7.05
CA ARG A 175 -13.42 -17.74 -5.79
C ARG A 175 -12.09 -17.00 -5.97
N ALA A 176 -11.15 -17.62 -6.69
CA ALA A 176 -9.88 -16.99 -7.02
C ALA A 176 -10.06 -15.76 -7.92
N GLN A 177 -11.02 -15.76 -8.84
CA GLN A 177 -11.35 -14.59 -9.67
C GLN A 177 -11.89 -13.43 -8.83
N LEU A 178 -12.71 -13.69 -7.81
CA LEU A 178 -13.12 -12.66 -6.85
C LEU A 178 -11.91 -12.09 -6.09
N ALA A 179 -11.03 -12.95 -5.56
CA ALA A 179 -9.82 -12.49 -4.88
C ALA A 179 -8.92 -11.65 -5.82
N PHE A 180 -8.75 -12.10 -7.06
CA PHE A 180 -7.98 -11.39 -8.07
C PHE A 180 -8.56 -10.00 -8.39
N GLY A 181 -9.89 -9.88 -8.54
CA GLY A 181 -10.54 -8.58 -8.74
C GLY A 181 -10.39 -7.63 -7.55
N ARG A 182 -10.46 -8.15 -6.30
CA ARG A 182 -10.17 -7.36 -5.09
C ARG A 182 -8.73 -6.84 -5.09
N HIS A 183 -7.75 -7.71 -5.34
CA HIS A 183 -6.35 -7.30 -5.38
C HIS A 183 -6.07 -6.32 -6.53
N THR A 184 -6.74 -6.48 -7.68
CA THR A 184 -6.64 -5.52 -8.79
C THR A 184 -7.05 -4.14 -8.36
N PHE A 185 -8.19 -4.03 -7.68
CA PHE A 185 -8.65 -2.76 -7.15
C PHE A 185 -7.64 -2.14 -6.17
N GLU A 186 -7.13 -2.92 -5.23
CA GLU A 186 -6.14 -2.46 -4.24
C GLU A 186 -4.86 -1.95 -4.91
N ARG A 187 -4.33 -2.67 -5.91
CA ARG A 187 -3.13 -2.25 -6.66
C ARG A 187 -3.37 -1.05 -7.56
N ALA A 188 -4.56 -0.92 -8.16
CA ALA A 188 -4.90 0.24 -8.99
C ALA A 188 -5.09 1.51 -8.15
N LEU A 189 -5.75 1.38 -6.99
CA LEU A 189 -5.83 2.47 -6.00
C LEU A 189 -4.43 2.91 -5.59
N ASP A 190 -3.55 1.95 -5.34
CA ASP A 190 -2.19 2.23 -4.89
C ASP A 190 -1.40 3.13 -5.84
N LEU A 191 -1.54 2.88 -7.15
CA LEU A 191 -0.94 3.71 -8.21
C LEU A 191 -1.58 5.08 -8.34
N SER A 192 -2.85 5.20 -7.93
CA SER A 192 -3.62 6.44 -8.07
C SER A 192 -3.39 7.41 -6.91
N TYR A 193 -2.93 6.94 -5.74
CA TYR A 193 -2.69 7.75 -4.55
C TYR A 193 -1.22 8.22 -4.49
N ASN A 194 -0.88 9.21 -5.33
CA ASN A 194 0.29 10.05 -5.08
C ASN A 194 0.03 10.98 -3.88
N MET A 195 1.10 11.41 -3.20
CA MET A 195 0.93 12.43 -2.15
C MET A 195 0.27 13.67 -2.77
N PRO A 196 -0.74 14.26 -2.10
CA PRO A 196 -1.44 15.43 -2.62
C PRO A 196 -0.49 16.58 -2.94
N ALA A 197 -0.83 17.37 -3.95
CA ALA A 197 -0.07 18.56 -4.31
C ALA A 197 0.00 19.52 -3.11
N GLY A 198 1.18 20.08 -2.85
CA GLY A 198 1.40 21.02 -1.74
C GLY A 198 1.96 20.40 -0.45
N LEU A 199 2.05 19.06 -0.35
CA LEU A 199 2.87 18.42 0.67
C LEU A 199 4.35 18.38 0.22
N PRO A 200 5.32 18.64 1.12
CA PRO A 200 6.73 18.48 0.80
C PRO A 200 7.06 17.01 0.54
N PRO A 201 8.20 16.70 -0.11
CA PRO A 201 8.66 15.32 -0.26
C PRO A 201 8.78 14.64 1.10
N ARG A 202 8.28 13.41 1.18
CA ARG A 202 8.43 12.59 2.38
C ARG A 202 9.91 12.33 2.63
N PHE A 203 10.28 12.29 3.91
CA PHE A 203 11.57 11.82 4.36
C PHE A 203 11.67 10.29 4.22
N PHE A 204 10.63 9.58 4.67
CA PHE A 204 10.48 8.11 4.58
C PHE A 204 9.00 7.73 4.57
N GLU A 205 8.67 6.55 4.03
CA GLU A 205 7.36 5.93 4.18
C GLU A 205 7.49 4.39 4.24
N LEU A 206 6.94 3.80 5.30
CA LEU A 206 6.70 2.36 5.44
C LEU A 206 5.22 2.12 5.30
N ASP A 207 4.85 1.25 4.37
CA ASP A 207 3.47 1.02 3.98
C ASP A 207 3.16 -0.48 3.98
N PHE A 208 2.49 -0.94 5.03
CA PHE A 208 2.13 -2.35 5.22
C PHE A 208 0.79 -2.69 4.57
N THR A 209 0.10 -1.71 3.98
CA THR A 209 -1.06 -1.97 3.12
C THR A 209 -0.66 -2.65 1.80
N ARG A 210 0.64 -2.62 1.47
CA ARG A 210 1.23 -3.15 0.24
C ARG A 210 2.01 -4.44 0.51
N GLN A 211 1.60 -5.53 -0.15
CA GLN A 211 2.27 -6.83 0.00
C GLN A 211 3.71 -6.88 -0.54
N ASP A 212 4.09 -5.95 -1.43
CA ASP A 212 5.45 -5.85 -1.98
C ASP A 212 6.36 -4.93 -1.15
N ALA A 213 5.88 -4.38 -0.03
CA ALA A 213 6.67 -3.46 0.79
C ALA A 213 7.66 -4.14 1.73
N TYR A 214 7.62 -5.46 1.89
CA TYR A 214 8.38 -6.15 2.92
C TYR A 214 8.78 -7.57 2.53
N THR A 215 9.82 -8.09 3.19
CA THR A 215 10.28 -9.47 3.05
C THR A 215 9.83 -10.28 4.26
N THR A 216 8.93 -11.24 4.05
CA THR A 216 8.42 -12.15 5.10
C THR A 216 9.01 -13.56 4.99
N SER A 217 9.21 -14.20 6.14
CA SER A 217 9.45 -15.65 6.22
C SER A 217 8.14 -16.45 6.14
N ALA A 218 8.24 -17.78 6.07
CA ALA A 218 7.09 -18.69 6.19
C ALA A 218 6.32 -18.56 7.53
N LEU A 219 6.97 -18.02 8.57
CA LEU A 219 6.36 -17.70 9.86
C LEU A 219 5.85 -16.26 9.94
N HIS A 220 5.73 -15.58 8.79
CA HIS A 220 5.31 -14.19 8.65
C HIS A 220 6.18 -13.18 9.43
N THR A 221 7.44 -13.54 9.72
CA THR A 221 8.38 -12.59 10.34
C THR A 221 9.02 -11.70 9.28
N VAL A 222 9.12 -10.40 9.55
CA VAL A 222 9.61 -9.39 8.60
C VAL A 222 11.08 -9.07 8.84
N SER A 223 11.92 -9.32 7.83
CA SER A 223 13.37 -9.05 7.91
C SER A 223 13.76 -7.68 7.34
N SER A 224 12.96 -7.16 6.41
CA SER A 224 13.19 -5.85 5.80
C SER A 224 11.89 -5.25 5.27
N VAL A 225 11.85 -3.92 5.25
CA VAL A 225 10.75 -3.11 4.71
C VAL A 225 11.33 -2.05 3.81
N GLN A 226 10.80 -1.95 2.60
CA GLN A 226 11.24 -0.98 1.61
C GLN A 226 10.65 0.40 1.89
N ASP A 227 11.48 1.44 1.87
CA ASP A 227 11.04 2.83 1.89
C ASP A 227 10.35 3.21 0.59
N ARG A 228 9.16 3.80 0.71
CA ARG A 228 8.32 4.26 -0.41
C ARG A 228 8.34 5.77 -0.59
N SER A 229 9.22 6.49 0.11
CA SER A 229 9.45 7.91 -0.13
C SER A 229 10.29 8.20 -1.38
N GLY A 230 11.02 7.21 -1.89
CA GLY A 230 12.00 7.39 -2.97
C GLY A 230 13.41 7.74 -2.47
N ASN A 231 13.64 7.83 -1.15
CA ASN A 231 14.93 8.18 -0.57
C ASN A 231 15.79 6.98 -0.13
N ALA A 232 15.38 5.75 -0.49
CA ALA A 232 16.08 4.51 -0.14
C ALA A 232 16.32 4.31 1.37
N ARG A 233 15.46 4.84 2.24
CA ARG A 233 15.58 4.73 3.70
C ARG A 233 14.97 3.44 4.25
N HIS A 234 15.39 2.30 3.70
CA HIS A 234 14.86 0.99 4.07
C HIS A 234 15.04 0.67 5.56
N PHE A 235 14.14 -0.14 6.10
CA PHE A 235 14.21 -0.61 7.49
C PHE A 235 14.52 -2.10 7.49
N THR A 236 15.37 -2.55 8.41
CA THR A 236 15.83 -3.93 8.46
C THR A 236 15.87 -4.47 9.90
N GLN A 237 15.85 -5.79 10.01
CA GLN A 237 16.07 -6.52 11.26
C GLN A 237 16.81 -7.83 10.95
N ALA A 238 18.13 -7.79 11.12
CA ALA A 238 18.99 -8.93 10.85
C ALA A 238 18.71 -10.10 11.82
N THR A 239 18.52 -9.80 13.10
CA THR A 239 18.32 -10.81 14.16
C THR A 239 16.95 -11.45 14.02
N ALA A 240 16.91 -12.75 13.66
CA ALA A 240 15.66 -13.47 13.41
C ALA A 240 14.69 -13.45 14.61
N ALA A 241 15.21 -13.56 15.84
CA ALA A 241 14.43 -13.51 17.07
C ALA A 241 13.76 -12.15 17.30
N ASP A 242 14.28 -11.08 16.70
CA ASP A 242 13.81 -9.70 16.88
C ASP A 242 12.95 -9.22 15.70
N ARG A 243 12.75 -10.05 14.68
CA ARG A 243 11.90 -9.70 13.52
C ARG A 243 10.43 -9.58 13.91
N PRO A 244 9.76 -8.44 13.62
CA PRO A 244 8.33 -8.28 13.87
C PRO A 244 7.48 -9.20 13.01
N LEU A 245 6.22 -9.35 13.38
CA LEU A 245 5.25 -10.21 12.69
C LEU A 245 4.36 -9.39 11.77
N PHE A 246 4.14 -9.88 10.56
CA PHE A 246 3.14 -9.34 9.64
C PHE A 246 1.82 -10.07 9.78
N PHE A 247 0.72 -9.32 9.79
CA PHE A 247 -0.64 -9.82 9.81
C PHE A 247 -1.36 -9.33 8.57
N ASP A 248 -1.82 -10.26 7.72
CA ASP A 248 -2.67 -9.90 6.59
C ASP A 248 -4.10 -9.64 7.05
N GLY A 249 -4.80 -8.74 6.36
CA GLY A 249 -6.19 -8.38 6.67
C GLY A 249 -6.41 -7.82 8.08
N ALA A 250 -5.40 -7.23 8.72
CA ALA A 250 -5.46 -6.69 10.07
C ALA A 250 -6.53 -5.58 10.25
N TYR A 251 -6.82 -4.81 9.20
CA TYR A 251 -7.86 -3.76 9.19
C TYR A 251 -8.27 -3.43 7.76
N ASN A 252 -9.58 -3.37 7.47
CA ASN A 252 -10.08 -3.04 6.12
C ASN A 252 -9.42 -3.85 4.98
N SER A 253 -9.09 -5.13 5.24
CA SER A 253 -8.34 -6.01 4.33
C SER A 253 -6.88 -5.63 4.09
N PHE A 254 -6.36 -4.60 4.76
CA PHE A 254 -4.96 -4.22 4.72
C PHE A 254 -4.13 -4.93 5.78
N GLY A 255 -2.86 -5.16 5.43
CA GLY A 255 -1.86 -5.72 6.32
C GLY A 255 -1.36 -4.73 7.37
N ALA A 256 -0.92 -5.25 8.50
CA ALA A 256 -0.25 -4.48 9.54
C ALA A 256 0.96 -5.22 10.11
N LEU A 257 1.92 -4.44 10.57
CA LEU A 257 3.10 -4.95 11.26
C LEU A 257 2.88 -4.86 12.78
N ARG A 258 3.08 -5.98 13.47
CA ARG A 258 3.05 -6.05 14.94
C ARG A 258 4.45 -6.11 15.50
N GLY A 259 4.77 -5.15 16.36
CA GLY A 259 5.87 -5.28 17.30
C GLY A 259 5.41 -6.02 18.55
N THR A 260 6.24 -6.91 19.09
CA THR A 260 6.08 -7.41 20.47
C THR A 260 7.34 -7.07 21.26
N LEU A 261 7.45 -7.53 22.51
CA LEU A 261 8.48 -7.13 23.47
C LEU A 261 9.91 -7.05 22.90
N ASN A 262 10.32 -8.02 22.08
CA ASN A 262 11.68 -8.10 21.53
C ASN A 262 11.74 -7.72 20.05
N LYS A 263 10.61 -7.32 19.45
CA LYS A 263 10.56 -7.10 18.01
C LYS A 263 10.89 -5.67 17.66
N SER A 264 11.67 -5.46 16.61
CA SER A 264 11.95 -4.12 16.12
C SER A 264 12.37 -4.10 14.66
N LEU A 265 12.26 -2.94 14.04
CA LEU A 265 12.89 -2.61 12.76
C LEU A 265 13.73 -1.36 12.92
N VAL A 266 14.92 -1.36 12.33
CA VAL A 266 15.86 -0.24 12.38
C VAL A 266 16.05 0.30 10.97
N GLY A 267 15.83 1.59 10.80
CA GLY A 267 15.95 2.31 9.53
C GLY A 267 17.03 3.39 9.57
N ALA A 268 17.06 4.20 8.50
CA ALA A 268 18.05 5.25 8.30
C ALA A 268 18.10 6.29 9.46
N LEU A 269 19.16 7.11 9.44
CA LEU A 269 19.46 8.14 10.44
C LEU A 269 18.29 9.14 10.62
N ASN A 270 18.18 9.68 11.84
CA ASN A 270 17.16 10.61 12.28
C ASN A 270 17.09 11.84 11.35
N PRO A 271 15.89 12.19 10.82
CA PRO A 271 15.69 13.38 9.99
C PRO A 271 16.01 14.69 10.70
N VAL A 272 15.93 14.69 12.02
CA VAL A 272 15.88 15.90 12.82
C VAL A 272 17.31 16.31 13.18
N ALA A 273 17.81 17.39 12.59
CA ALA A 273 18.95 18.14 13.12
C ALA A 273 18.62 18.68 14.52
N ALA A 274 19.60 19.02 15.35
CA ALA A 274 19.36 19.40 16.73
C ALA A 274 18.50 20.68 16.74
N GLY A 275 17.29 20.62 17.29
CA GLY A 275 16.32 21.72 17.24
C GLY A 275 15.56 21.88 15.90
N GLY A 276 15.72 20.94 14.96
CA GLY A 276 15.04 20.93 13.68
C GLY A 276 13.55 20.53 13.78
N ALA A 277 12.79 20.87 12.74
CA ALA A 277 11.36 20.61 12.64
C ALA A 277 11.06 19.29 11.92
N VAL A 278 10.00 18.59 12.33
CA VAL A 278 9.60 17.30 11.73
C VAL A 278 8.10 17.11 11.78
N THR A 279 7.56 16.39 10.82
CA THR A 279 6.19 15.87 10.90
C THR A 279 6.22 14.38 10.69
N LEU A 280 5.52 13.64 11.54
CA LEU A 280 5.46 12.19 11.52
C LEU A 280 3.99 11.78 11.53
N TYR A 281 3.69 10.70 10.82
CA TYR A 281 2.33 10.18 10.73
C TYR A 281 2.31 8.67 10.84
N MET A 282 1.19 8.15 11.34
CA MET A 282 0.99 6.74 11.55
C MET A 282 -0.49 6.37 11.40
N VAL A 283 -0.74 5.18 10.85
CA VAL A 283 -2.03 4.49 10.94
C VAL A 283 -1.86 3.33 11.92
N ILE A 284 -2.44 3.47 13.11
CA ILE A 284 -2.53 2.41 14.12
C ILE A 284 -3.80 1.65 13.87
N THR A 285 -3.73 0.33 13.81
CA THR A 285 -4.84 -0.49 13.33
C THR A 285 -5.44 -1.34 14.43
N ASN A 286 -4.64 -1.61 15.46
CA ASN A 286 -5.08 -2.23 16.69
C ASN A 286 -4.14 -1.84 17.83
N VAL A 287 -4.68 -1.22 18.87
CA VAL A 287 -3.98 -1.05 20.15
C VAL A 287 -4.18 -2.34 20.95
N VAL A 288 -3.15 -3.19 21.04
CA VAL A 288 -3.24 -4.49 21.72
C VAL A 288 -2.85 -4.35 23.18
N THR A 289 -3.62 -4.96 24.08
CA THR A 289 -3.30 -5.03 25.51
C THR A 289 -2.27 -6.13 25.77
N ASP A 290 -1.00 -5.75 25.82
CA ASP A 290 -0.05 -6.47 26.66
C ASP A 290 0.47 -5.50 27.71
N ALA A 291 0.92 -6.02 28.85
CA ALA A 291 1.44 -5.20 29.94
C ALA A 291 2.63 -4.36 29.44
N GLY A 292 2.36 -3.12 29.00
CA GLY A 292 3.37 -2.25 28.41
C GLY A 292 2.82 -1.09 27.60
N ASN A 293 3.74 -0.26 27.07
CA ASN A 293 3.40 0.91 26.27
C ASN A 293 4.02 0.74 24.86
N PRO A 294 3.26 0.63 23.73
CA PRO A 294 3.83 0.74 22.38
C PRO A 294 4.54 2.08 22.18
N ARG A 295 5.69 2.05 21.50
CA ARG A 295 6.53 3.23 21.23
C ARG A 295 7.14 3.20 19.83
N ILE A 296 7.30 4.39 19.23
CA ILE A 296 8.25 4.63 18.15
C ILE A 296 9.40 5.45 18.71
N TYR A 297 10.62 5.02 18.41
CA TYR A 297 11.85 5.59 18.93
C TYR A 297 12.70 6.25 17.84
N PHE A 298 13.32 7.34 18.24
CA PHE A 298 14.56 7.83 17.64
C PHE A 298 15.66 7.53 18.68
N SER A 299 16.45 6.48 18.45
CA SER A 299 17.38 5.94 19.45
C SER A 299 18.82 5.98 18.97
N GLY A 300 19.69 6.53 19.82
CA GLY A 300 21.13 6.29 19.79
C GLY A 300 21.73 6.59 21.17
N GLY A 301 22.35 5.57 21.78
CA GLY A 301 22.90 5.66 23.14
C GLY A 301 21.85 5.64 24.27
N ASN A 302 22.25 6.13 25.46
CA ASN A 302 21.47 6.09 26.71
C ASN A 302 20.33 7.13 26.81
N THR A 303 20.10 7.94 25.77
CA THR A 303 18.99 8.91 25.69
C THR A 303 18.18 8.67 24.42
N SER A 304 16.86 8.65 24.54
CA SER A 304 15.93 8.31 23.44
C SER A 304 14.90 9.41 23.26
N SER A 305 14.62 9.80 22.02
CA SER A 305 13.41 10.59 21.74
C SER A 305 12.27 9.63 21.40
N PHE A 306 11.10 9.84 21.99
CA PHE A 306 9.94 8.97 21.80
C PHE A 306 8.75 9.79 21.33
N MET A 307 7.99 9.23 20.39
CA MET A 307 6.84 9.94 19.82
C MET A 307 5.49 9.37 20.24
N PHE A 308 5.45 8.10 20.65
CA PHE A 308 4.22 7.43 21.03
C PHE A 308 4.44 6.70 22.33
N ILE A 309 3.58 6.92 23.31
CA ILE A 309 3.50 6.10 24.52
C ILE A 309 2.02 5.96 24.81
N TYR A 310 1.49 4.75 24.78
CA TYR A 310 0.23 4.41 25.42
C TYR A 310 0.53 4.02 26.86
N ARG A 311 0.09 4.75 27.90
CA ARG A 311 0.36 4.39 29.31
C ARG A 311 -0.82 3.62 29.94
N ASN A 312 -0.54 2.45 30.51
CA ASN A 312 -1.50 1.69 31.34
C ASN A 312 -2.06 2.58 32.47
N GLY A 313 -3.39 2.55 32.66
CA GLY A 313 -4.11 3.35 33.67
C GLY A 313 -4.64 4.71 33.21
N SER A 314 -4.13 5.28 32.10
CA SER A 314 -4.57 6.61 31.64
C SER A 314 -4.77 6.76 30.12
N LYS A 315 -4.43 5.75 29.30
CA LYS A 315 -4.65 5.73 27.82
C LYS A 315 -4.15 6.96 27.06
N LEU A 316 -3.14 7.65 27.60
CA LEU A 316 -2.62 8.91 27.07
C LEU A 316 -1.74 8.66 25.84
N LEU A 317 -1.64 9.65 24.95
CA LEU A 317 -0.66 9.69 23.86
C LEU A 317 0.36 10.81 24.14
N SER A 318 1.66 10.52 24.07
CA SER A 318 2.71 11.48 24.46
C SER A 318 3.82 11.59 23.43
N PHE A 319 4.26 12.83 23.21
CA PHE A 319 5.39 13.20 22.36
C PHE A 319 6.49 13.86 23.20
N GLY A 320 7.74 13.41 23.07
CA GLY A 320 8.88 14.05 23.71
C GLY A 320 10.19 13.28 23.66
N ASN A 321 10.99 13.40 24.71
CA ASN A 321 12.23 12.67 24.88
C ASN A 321 12.33 12.02 26.26
N SER A 322 13.38 11.24 26.48
CA SER A 322 13.58 10.44 27.69
C SER A 322 13.54 11.22 29.00
N THR A 323 13.67 12.55 28.97
CA THR A 323 13.64 13.41 30.16
C THR A 323 12.44 14.36 30.21
N THR A 324 11.84 14.71 29.07
CA THR A 324 10.83 15.78 28.96
C THR A 324 9.72 15.39 27.98
N SER A 325 8.46 15.53 28.40
CA SER A 325 7.30 15.43 27.50
C SER A 325 6.94 16.82 26.97
N VAL A 326 6.81 16.97 25.64
CA VAL A 326 6.38 18.23 24.99
C VAL A 326 4.91 18.46 25.22
N PHE A 327 4.11 17.41 25.06
CA PHE A 327 2.70 17.36 25.45
C PHE A 327 2.22 15.93 25.64
N THR A 328 1.07 15.82 26.28
CA THR A 328 0.34 14.57 26.49
C THR A 328 -1.11 14.84 26.08
N ALA A 329 -1.59 14.17 25.04
CA ALA A 329 -3.01 14.21 24.70
C ALA A 329 -3.79 13.42 25.75
N SER A 330 -4.74 14.07 26.40
CA SER A 330 -5.68 13.48 27.36
C SER A 330 -6.76 12.60 26.71
N GLN A 331 -6.75 12.48 25.38
CA GLN A 331 -7.65 11.60 24.65
C GLN A 331 -7.19 10.15 24.77
N ALA A 332 -8.05 9.31 25.35
CA ALA A 332 -7.86 7.87 25.41
C ALA A 332 -7.98 7.25 24.02
N LEU A 333 -6.91 6.62 23.50
CA LEU A 333 -7.06 5.69 22.38
C LEU A 333 -7.82 4.45 22.86
N SER A 334 -8.84 4.05 22.11
CA SER A 334 -9.62 2.85 22.40
C SER A 334 -8.82 1.61 21.98
N ILE A 335 -8.82 0.58 22.83
CA ILE A 335 -8.25 -0.73 22.51
C ILE A 335 -9.06 -1.34 21.37
N GLY A 336 -8.40 -1.97 20.41
CA GLY A 336 -9.06 -2.57 19.24
C GLY A 336 -9.43 -1.59 18.13
N ASP A 337 -9.38 -0.28 18.39
CA ASP A 337 -9.74 0.73 17.40
C ASP A 337 -8.56 1.13 16.51
N THR A 338 -8.91 1.54 15.30
CA THR A 338 -7.98 2.11 14.33
C THR A 338 -7.94 3.63 14.46
N HIS A 339 -6.74 4.22 14.39
CA HIS A 339 -6.50 5.64 14.48
C HIS A 339 -5.49 6.13 13.45
N ILE A 340 -5.73 7.33 12.91
CA ILE A 340 -4.77 8.08 12.11
C ILE A 340 -4.17 9.15 13.02
N ILE A 341 -2.85 9.15 13.16
CA ILE A 341 -2.17 10.10 14.03
C ILE A 341 -1.15 10.88 13.22
N VAL A 342 -1.16 12.21 13.38
CA VAL A 342 -0.17 13.12 12.78
C VAL A 342 0.41 13.98 13.89
N VAL A 343 1.73 14.01 14.00
CA VAL A 343 2.47 14.82 14.97
C VAL A 343 3.40 15.75 14.23
N GLY A 344 3.21 17.06 14.40
CA GLY A 344 4.12 18.08 13.89
C GLY A 344 4.89 18.73 15.02
N TYR A 345 6.22 18.73 14.92
CA TYR A 345 7.12 19.39 15.86
C TYR A 345 7.87 20.53 15.16
N GLY A 346 7.71 21.75 15.66
CA GLY A 346 8.39 22.96 15.19
C GLY A 346 9.35 23.58 16.20
N GLY A 347 9.64 22.89 17.31
CA GLY A 347 10.37 23.48 18.43
C GLY A 347 9.64 24.66 19.04
N ALA A 348 10.33 25.79 19.20
CA ALA A 348 9.76 27.00 19.78
C ALA A 348 8.63 27.61 18.94
N ALA A 349 8.57 27.30 17.64
CA ALA A 349 7.51 27.78 16.74
C ALA A 349 6.14 27.11 17.00
N GLY A 350 6.11 26.08 17.86
CA GLY A 350 4.90 25.35 18.21
C GLY A 350 4.91 23.92 17.69
N SER A 351 4.14 23.06 18.34
CA SER A 351 3.96 21.65 18.03
C SER A 351 2.48 21.29 18.16
N TYR A 352 2.05 20.26 17.45
CA TYR A 352 0.66 19.79 17.46
C TYR A 352 0.56 18.29 17.30
N MET A 353 -0.59 17.75 17.68
CA MET A 353 -0.98 16.37 17.41
C MET A 353 -2.43 16.34 16.94
N LEU A 354 -2.66 15.65 15.82
CA LEU A 354 -3.98 15.33 15.31
C LEU A 354 -4.24 13.85 15.53
N ILE A 355 -5.43 13.53 16.02
CA ILE A 355 -6.00 12.18 16.02
C ILE A 355 -7.24 12.22 15.15
N ASN A 356 -7.26 11.40 14.10
CA ASN A 356 -8.36 11.30 13.16
C ASN A 356 -8.79 12.66 12.56
N GLY A 357 -7.83 13.56 12.34
CA GLY A 357 -8.07 14.91 11.81
C GLY A 357 -8.46 15.97 12.86
N VAL A 358 -8.65 15.59 14.12
CA VAL A 358 -8.92 16.54 15.22
C VAL A 358 -7.62 16.87 15.93
N GLN A 359 -7.30 18.16 16.08
CA GLN A 359 -6.16 18.57 16.89
C GLN A 359 -6.46 18.36 18.38
N VAL A 360 -5.72 17.46 19.03
CA VAL A 360 -5.96 17.04 20.42
C VAL A 360 -4.93 17.58 21.41
N ALA A 361 -3.80 18.08 20.90
CA ALA A 361 -2.77 18.69 21.71
C ALA A 361 -1.98 19.73 20.92
N SER A 362 -1.44 20.71 21.65
CA SER A 362 -0.45 21.66 21.16
C SER A 362 0.51 22.05 22.28
N SER A 363 1.69 22.55 21.91
CA SER A 363 2.70 23.03 22.86
C SER A 363 3.71 23.91 22.15
N SER A 364 4.28 24.89 22.85
CA SER A 364 5.44 25.68 22.40
C SER A 364 6.75 25.26 23.04
N THR A 365 6.75 24.14 23.79
CA THR A 365 7.95 23.64 24.47
C THR A 365 8.99 23.18 23.46
N ALA A 366 10.12 23.88 23.40
CA ALA A 366 11.28 23.47 22.63
C ALA A 366 12.05 22.38 23.37
N ILE A 367 12.32 21.26 22.69
CA ILE A 367 13.18 20.18 23.19
C ILE A 367 14.24 19.79 22.17
N ALA A 368 15.39 19.32 22.63
CA ALA A 368 16.40 18.78 21.73
C ALA A 368 16.06 17.33 21.35
N PHE A 369 16.18 17.02 20.06
CA PHE A 369 16.20 15.66 19.53
C PHE A 369 17.64 15.21 19.29
N ASN A 370 17.93 13.94 19.57
CA ASN A 370 19.24 13.36 19.28
C ASN A 370 19.45 13.26 17.77
N THR A 371 20.49 13.90 17.25
CA THR A 371 20.85 13.90 15.82
C THR A 371 21.74 12.72 15.47
N GLY A 372 21.70 12.26 14.21
CA GLY A 372 22.67 11.27 13.71
C GLY A 372 22.50 9.86 14.30
N VAL A 373 21.32 9.57 14.85
CA VAL A 373 20.98 8.26 15.43
C VAL A 373 19.97 7.54 14.53
N ALA A 374 19.93 6.21 14.54
CA ALA A 374 18.98 5.47 13.70
C ALA A 374 17.53 5.64 14.18
N MET A 375 16.58 5.56 13.25
CA MET A 375 15.17 5.43 13.58
C MET A 375 14.86 3.97 13.91
N GLN A 376 14.14 3.72 15.00
CA GLN A 376 13.76 2.37 15.42
C GLN A 376 12.27 2.30 15.77
N ILE A 377 11.60 1.30 15.23
CA ILE A 377 10.17 1.07 15.47
C ILE A 377 10.03 -0.12 16.42
N PHE A 378 9.11 0.00 17.37
CA PHE A 378 8.86 -0.96 18.46
C PHE A 378 9.96 -0.98 19.53
N ASN A 379 10.68 -2.09 19.76
CA ASN A 379 11.61 -2.18 20.89
C ASN A 379 13.00 -1.57 20.61
N SER A 380 13.73 -1.17 21.67
CA SER A 380 15.16 -0.79 21.63
C SER A 380 15.98 -1.70 22.56
N PRO A 381 17.04 -2.39 22.08
CA PRO A 381 17.93 -3.20 22.91
C PRO A 381 18.71 -2.40 23.96
N ASN A 382 18.89 -1.09 23.73
CA ASN A 382 19.77 -0.22 24.53
C ASN A 382 19.06 0.56 25.64
N ALA A 383 17.81 0.22 25.97
CA ALA A 383 17.17 0.77 27.17
C ALA A 383 17.74 0.07 28.42
N SER A 384 18.90 0.50 28.87
CA SER A 384 19.53 0.14 30.16
C SER A 384 18.71 0.56 31.40
N ASN A 385 17.46 0.98 31.23
CA ASN A 385 16.50 1.11 32.32
C ASN A 385 15.95 -0.28 32.65
N GLY A 386 16.65 -0.93 33.58
CA GLY A 386 16.47 -2.32 33.98
C GLY A 386 15.02 -2.80 34.06
N ALA A 387 14.81 -4.03 33.56
CA ALA A 387 13.78 -5.01 33.91
C ALA A 387 12.29 -4.60 33.99
N ASN A 388 11.89 -3.33 33.76
CA ASN A 388 10.55 -2.85 34.09
C ASN A 388 9.86 -1.99 33.02
N THR A 389 10.29 -2.04 31.76
CA THR A 389 9.50 -1.46 30.65
C THR A 389 9.20 -2.53 29.62
N ARG A 390 8.34 -3.47 30.03
CA ARG A 390 7.65 -4.37 29.09
C ARG A 390 6.90 -3.46 28.11
N ASN A 391 7.20 -3.53 26.82
CA ASN A 391 6.62 -2.64 25.79
C ASN A 391 5.49 -3.41 25.09
N ALA A 392 4.33 -2.77 24.94
CA ALA A 392 3.14 -3.41 24.39
C ALA A 392 3.15 -3.46 22.86
N ALA A 393 2.37 -4.41 22.34
CA ALA A 393 2.16 -4.58 20.92
C ALA A 393 1.18 -3.54 20.37
N ALA A 394 1.55 -2.90 19.26
CA ALA A 394 0.63 -2.15 18.43
C ALA A 394 0.78 -2.62 17.00
N ASP A 395 -0.35 -2.66 16.31
CA ASP A 395 -0.38 -2.97 14.89
C ASP A 395 -0.28 -1.67 14.10
N VAL A 396 0.72 -1.62 13.23
CA VAL A 396 1.04 -0.46 12.42
C VAL A 396 0.76 -0.80 10.97
N GLY A 397 -0.22 -0.10 10.39
CA GLY A 397 -0.57 -0.24 8.98
C GLY A 397 0.29 0.64 8.07
N MET A 398 0.63 1.85 8.53
CA MET A 398 1.49 2.78 7.81
C MET A 398 2.27 3.65 8.80
N LEU A 399 3.47 4.07 8.40
CA LEU A 399 4.30 5.02 9.14
C LEU A 399 5.16 5.83 8.17
N GLY A 400 5.24 7.13 8.36
CA GLY A 400 6.16 7.96 7.58
C GLY A 400 6.40 9.32 8.22
N GLY A 401 7.10 10.17 7.49
CA GLY A 401 7.34 11.54 7.96
C GLY A 401 7.99 12.45 6.94
N PHE A 402 8.13 13.71 7.33
CA PHE A 402 8.68 14.83 6.58
C PHE A 402 9.77 15.48 7.44
N ALA A 403 10.87 15.90 6.82
CA ALA A 403 11.96 16.63 7.48
C ALA A 403 11.63 18.13 7.68
N SER A 404 10.35 18.43 7.95
CA SER A 404 9.82 19.76 8.24
C SER A 404 8.51 19.64 9.01
N GLN A 405 8.14 20.69 9.76
CA GLN A 405 6.80 20.78 10.32
C GLN A 405 5.82 21.21 9.22
N LEU A 406 4.76 20.43 9.02
CA LEU A 406 3.66 20.83 8.16
C LEU A 406 2.84 21.92 8.85
N THR A 407 2.23 22.81 8.07
CA THR A 407 1.17 23.66 8.60
C THR A 407 -0.03 22.81 9.03
N LEU A 408 -0.90 23.32 9.88
CA LEU A 408 -2.11 22.60 10.28
C LEU A 408 -2.99 22.25 9.06
N ALA A 409 -3.09 23.15 8.08
CA ALA A 409 -3.79 22.89 6.81
C ALA A 409 -3.19 21.70 6.04
N ASN A 410 -1.85 21.65 5.92
CA ASN A 410 -1.17 20.53 5.29
C ASN A 410 -1.28 19.23 6.11
N ALA A 411 -1.36 19.33 7.44
CA ALA A 411 -1.63 18.18 8.30
C ALA A 411 -3.05 17.61 8.08
N GLN A 412 -4.04 18.47 7.81
CA GLN A 412 -5.39 18.03 7.43
C GLN A 412 -5.42 17.37 6.05
N ILE A 413 -4.68 17.92 5.07
CA ILE A 413 -4.47 17.28 3.76
C ILE A 413 -3.89 15.88 3.95
N LEU A 414 -2.81 15.75 4.72
CA LEU A 414 -2.18 14.46 4.99
C LEU A 414 -3.14 13.49 5.69
N THR A 415 -3.90 13.93 6.69
CA THR A 415 -4.85 13.08 7.42
C THR A 415 -5.96 12.60 6.50
N GLY A 416 -6.53 13.48 5.68
CA GLY A 416 -7.52 13.13 4.66
C GLY A 416 -6.98 12.11 3.66
N PHE A 417 -5.78 12.34 3.15
CA PHE A 417 -5.11 11.41 2.24
C PHE A 417 -4.95 10.02 2.84
N LEU A 418 -4.42 9.93 4.06
CA LEU A 418 -4.23 8.65 4.76
C LEU A 418 -5.57 7.96 4.98
N ALA A 419 -6.60 8.68 5.43
CA ALA A 419 -7.92 8.12 5.66
C ALA A 419 -8.52 7.51 4.40
N HIS A 420 -8.40 8.19 3.27
CA HIS A 420 -8.91 7.67 2.01
C HIS A 420 -8.06 6.51 1.47
N ARG A 421 -6.74 6.60 1.57
CA ARG A 421 -5.83 5.52 1.14
C ARG A 421 -6.07 4.23 1.90
N THR A 422 -6.38 4.31 3.19
CA THR A 422 -6.58 3.14 4.07
C THR A 422 -8.05 2.80 4.36
N ARG A 423 -8.99 3.40 3.65
CA ARG A 423 -10.46 3.18 3.81
C ARG A 423 -10.98 3.52 5.22
N LEU A 424 -10.39 4.51 5.86
CA LEU A 424 -10.71 5.01 7.20
C LEU A 424 -11.39 6.38 7.20
N GLN A 425 -12.03 6.78 6.09
CA GLN A 425 -12.72 8.07 6.01
C GLN A 425 -13.80 8.27 7.09
N SER A 426 -14.38 7.18 7.61
CA SER A 426 -15.36 7.23 8.71
C SER A 426 -14.76 7.66 10.05
N LEU A 427 -13.42 7.67 10.18
CA LEU A 427 -12.76 8.21 11.36
C LEU A 427 -12.72 9.74 11.36
N LEU A 428 -12.83 10.37 10.18
CA LEU A 428 -12.79 11.82 10.07
C LEU A 428 -14.10 12.44 10.58
N PRO A 429 -14.05 13.57 11.30
CA PRO A 429 -15.23 14.36 11.62
C PRO A 429 -16.04 14.71 10.37
N ALA A 430 -17.37 14.83 10.52
CA ALA A 430 -18.26 15.15 9.41
C ALA A 430 -17.94 16.51 8.75
N ASP A 431 -17.38 17.45 9.51
CA ASP A 431 -16.92 18.77 9.06
C ASP A 431 -15.46 18.80 8.58
N HIS A 432 -14.76 17.66 8.58
CA HIS A 432 -13.40 17.60 8.06
C HIS A 432 -13.39 17.88 6.54
N PRO A 433 -12.48 18.73 6.01
CA PRO A 433 -12.49 19.14 4.60
C PRO A 433 -12.44 17.98 3.59
N TYR A 434 -11.86 16.86 4.02
CA TYR A 434 -11.70 15.64 3.22
C TYR A 434 -12.52 14.46 3.74
N ALA A 435 -13.60 14.70 4.50
CA ALA A 435 -14.46 13.63 5.02
C ALA A 435 -15.08 12.79 3.88
N LEU A 436 -15.57 13.48 2.82
CA LEU A 436 -16.25 12.84 1.69
C LEU A 436 -15.32 12.51 0.53
N ASN A 437 -14.36 13.40 0.24
CA ASN A 437 -13.50 13.29 -0.94
C ASN A 437 -12.03 13.31 -0.53
N PRO A 438 -11.17 12.50 -1.17
CA PRO A 438 -9.73 12.58 -0.93
C PRO A 438 -9.18 13.94 -1.40
N PRO A 439 -8.12 14.44 -0.74
CA PRO A 439 -7.33 15.54 -1.29
C PRO A 439 -6.71 15.12 -2.63
N VAL A 440 -6.63 16.07 -3.57
CA VAL A 440 -6.04 15.91 -4.91
C VAL A 440 -4.59 16.34 -4.97
#